data_AF-A0A955PBX5-F1
#
_entry.id   AF-A0A955PBX5-F1
#
_cell.length_a   1.000
_cell.length_b   1.000
_cell.length_c   1.000
_cell.angle_alpha   90.00
_cell.angle_beta   90.00
_cell.angle_gamma   90.00
#
_symmetry.space_group_name_H-M   'P 1'
#
loop_
_entity.id
_entity.type
_entity.pdbx_description
1 polymer ?
#
loop_
_entity_poly.entity_id
_entity_poly.type
_entity_poly.pdbx_seq_one_letter_code
_entity_poly.pdbx_strand_id
1 'polypeptide(L)'
;MRFSIGFLVLLVPISVLNPPAFGQGSGELIAFSNPESLASRTPILIAHRGGVITATVPECSLAAIRLAGQDGYDMVELDIQATKDNLAVVFHDRNLEEDAGKKGRVSDYDRDELIQWPLLGTEEKIPTLEQALSLCREIGLGVMLDFKTEGAENYYRHVHDAIRDAGLHESTITITSRKAIRE
;
A
#
# COMPACT_ATOMS: atom_id res chain seq x y z
N MET A 1 37.63 -16.80 -56.56
CA MET A 1 37.52 -15.75 -55.52
C MET A 1 36.61 -16.25 -54.43
N ARG A 2 37.12 -16.45 -53.21
CA ARG A 2 36.31 -16.81 -52.02
C ARG A 2 36.03 -15.51 -51.25
N PHE A 3 34.76 -15.17 -51.05
CA PHE A 3 34.35 -14.11 -50.13
C PHE A 3 34.15 -14.72 -48.74
N SER A 4 34.95 -14.30 -47.76
CA SER A 4 34.66 -14.55 -46.34
C SER A 4 33.76 -13.42 -45.84
N ILE A 5 32.55 -13.76 -45.42
CA ILE A 5 31.68 -12.86 -44.64
C ILE A 5 32.07 -13.06 -43.18
N GLY A 6 32.74 -12.08 -42.59
CA GLY A 6 33.03 -12.05 -41.15
C GLY A 6 31.76 -11.67 -40.39
N PHE A 7 31.28 -12.56 -39.52
CA PHE A 7 30.24 -12.24 -38.55
C PHE A 7 30.87 -11.44 -37.41
N LEU A 8 30.55 -10.15 -37.31
CA LEU A 8 30.91 -9.32 -36.16
C LEU A 8 29.84 -9.53 -35.07
N VAL A 9 30.15 -10.34 -34.06
CA VAL A 9 29.31 -10.44 -32.85
C VAL A 9 29.63 -9.23 -31.97
N LEU A 10 28.73 -8.24 -31.97
CA LEU A 10 28.81 -7.11 -31.04
C LEU A 10 28.36 -7.62 -29.66
N LEU A 11 29.31 -7.96 -28.79
CA LEU A 11 29.02 -8.21 -27.38
C LEU A 11 28.75 -6.86 -26.71
N VAL A 12 27.48 -6.49 -26.60
CA VAL A 12 27.06 -5.38 -25.75
C VAL A 12 27.21 -5.86 -24.30
N PRO A 13 27.96 -5.16 -23.43
CA PRO A 13 28.09 -5.54 -22.04
C PRO A 13 26.69 -5.57 -21.39
N ILE A 14 26.39 -6.66 -20.67
CA ILE A 14 25.10 -6.92 -19.99
C ILE A 14 24.68 -5.75 -19.07
N SER A 15 25.63 -4.90 -18.66
CA SER A 15 25.40 -3.69 -17.88
C SER A 15 24.54 -2.61 -18.57
N VAL A 16 24.20 -2.75 -19.86
CA VAL A 16 23.31 -1.81 -20.58
C VAL A 16 21.85 -2.30 -20.59
N LEU A 17 21.57 -3.53 -20.14
CA LEU A 17 20.21 -4.09 -20.08
C LEU A 17 19.55 -4.00 -18.70
N ASN A 18 20.30 -3.62 -17.66
CA ASN A 18 19.72 -3.35 -16.35
C ASN A 18 19.45 -1.84 -16.25
N PRO A 19 18.19 -1.39 -16.30
CA PRO A 19 17.88 -0.03 -15.86
C PRO A 19 18.45 0.17 -14.44
N PRO A 20 18.79 1.41 -14.04
CA PRO A 20 19.08 1.70 -12.65
C PRO A 20 17.97 1.09 -11.79
N ALA A 21 18.38 0.27 -10.83
CA ALA A 21 17.51 -0.39 -9.89
C ALA A 21 16.86 0.65 -8.97
N PHE A 22 15.82 1.32 -9.49
CA PHE A 22 14.91 2.08 -8.66
C PHE A 22 14.09 1.08 -7.84
N GLY A 23 13.97 1.31 -6.53
CA GLY A 23 13.14 0.45 -5.69
C GLY A 23 13.70 -0.95 -5.41
N GLN A 24 15.01 -1.20 -5.44
CA GLN A 24 15.49 -2.38 -4.71
C GLN A 24 15.49 -2.02 -3.22
N GLY A 25 14.30 -1.93 -2.62
CA GLY A 25 14.14 -1.75 -1.18
C GLY A 25 15.03 -2.77 -0.47
N SER A 26 15.78 -2.36 0.53
CA SER A 26 16.79 -3.20 1.20
C SER A 26 16.19 -4.42 1.94
N GLY A 27 14.87 -4.64 1.85
CA GLY A 27 14.09 -5.48 2.75
C GLY A 27 13.95 -4.88 4.15
N GLU A 28 14.65 -3.77 4.45
CA GLU A 28 14.53 -3.05 5.70
C GLU A 28 13.51 -1.93 5.57
N LEU A 29 12.70 -1.78 6.62
CA LEU A 29 11.71 -0.71 6.72
C LEU A 29 12.37 0.67 6.62
N ILE A 30 11.72 1.57 5.88
CA ILE A 30 12.02 2.99 5.94
C ILE A 30 11.81 3.52 7.36
N ALA A 31 12.76 4.30 7.88
CA ALA A 31 12.64 4.96 9.17
C ALA A 31 12.74 6.48 8.99
N PHE A 32 11.64 7.19 9.22
CA PHE A 32 11.56 8.64 9.04
C PHE A 32 12.41 9.45 10.03
N SER A 33 12.73 8.87 11.19
CA SER A 33 13.67 9.45 12.14
C SER A 33 15.15 9.27 11.76
N ASN A 34 15.47 8.47 10.74
CA ASN A 34 16.83 8.18 10.33
C ASN A 34 17.17 8.82 8.96
N PRO A 35 17.95 9.91 8.91
CA PRO A 35 18.33 10.55 7.66
C PRO A 35 19.04 9.64 6.63
N GLU A 36 19.83 8.66 7.08
CA GLU A 36 20.50 7.70 6.18
C GLU A 36 19.49 6.75 5.52
N SER A 37 18.44 6.38 6.25
CA SER A 37 17.33 5.58 5.71
C SER A 37 16.60 6.32 4.58
N LEU A 38 16.46 7.64 4.68
CA LEU A 38 15.80 8.46 3.66
C LEU A 38 16.72 8.72 2.47
N ALA A 39 17.98 9.07 2.73
CA ALA A 39 18.96 9.38 1.69
C ALA A 39 19.24 8.18 0.76
N SER A 40 19.21 6.95 1.29
CA SER A 40 19.40 5.72 0.52
C SER A 40 18.24 5.36 -0.42
N ARG A 41 17.06 5.99 -0.25
CA ARG A 41 15.81 5.69 -0.98
C ARG A 41 15.32 6.90 -1.78
N THR A 42 16.20 7.58 -2.51
CA THR A 42 15.83 8.81 -3.25
C THR A 42 15.72 8.53 -4.75
N PRO A 43 14.54 8.71 -5.39
CA PRO A 43 13.26 9.11 -4.80
C PRO A 43 12.60 7.98 -4.00
N ILE A 44 11.81 8.33 -2.97
CA ILE A 44 11.01 7.36 -2.21
C ILE A 44 9.81 6.97 -3.07
N LEU A 45 9.67 5.68 -3.35
CA LEU A 45 8.58 5.16 -4.15
C LEU A 45 7.43 4.71 -3.26
N ILE A 46 6.30 5.41 -3.38
CA ILE A 46 5.06 5.09 -2.65
C ILE A 46 4.03 4.57 -3.64
N ALA A 47 3.60 3.32 -3.48
CA ALA A 47 2.54 2.76 -4.30
C ALA A 47 1.18 3.27 -3.81
N HIS A 48 0.44 3.94 -4.68
CA HIS A 48 -0.83 4.57 -4.35
C HIS A 48 -1.95 3.52 -4.18
N ARG A 49 -2.84 3.71 -3.19
CA ARG A 49 -3.98 2.84 -2.87
C ARG A 49 -3.64 1.36 -2.74
N GLY A 50 -2.66 1.09 -1.91
CA GLY A 50 -2.27 -0.24 -1.49
C GLY A 50 -1.39 -0.98 -2.47
N GLY A 51 -1.10 -0.46 -3.67
CA GLY A 51 -0.09 -1.09 -4.51
C GLY A 51 -0.32 -1.05 -6.01
N VAL A 52 -0.03 -2.19 -6.64
CA VAL A 52 -0.19 -2.39 -8.08
C VAL A 52 -1.60 -2.86 -8.37
N ILE A 53 -2.37 -2.02 -9.09
CA ILE A 53 -3.79 -2.22 -9.34
C ILE A 53 -4.01 -2.74 -10.75
N THR A 54 -4.78 -3.81 -10.89
CA THR A 54 -5.13 -4.40 -12.19
C THR A 54 -6.60 -4.80 -12.21
N ALA A 55 -7.09 -5.30 -13.36
CA ALA A 55 -8.47 -5.78 -13.46
C ALA A 55 -8.81 -6.93 -12.49
N THR A 56 -7.80 -7.68 -12.03
CA THR A 56 -7.97 -8.81 -11.09
C THR A 56 -7.33 -8.56 -9.73
N VAL A 57 -6.74 -7.39 -9.51
CA VAL A 57 -6.12 -6.98 -8.25
C VAL A 57 -6.73 -5.64 -7.85
N PRO A 58 -7.78 -5.67 -7.00
CA PRO A 58 -8.45 -4.46 -6.54
C PRO A 58 -7.47 -3.53 -5.81
N GLU A 59 -7.70 -2.23 -5.92
CA GLU A 59 -7.02 -1.26 -5.06
C GLU A 59 -7.31 -1.54 -3.58
N CYS A 60 -6.39 -1.15 -2.70
CA CYS A 60 -6.49 -1.33 -1.25
C CYS A 60 -6.66 -2.80 -0.80
N SER A 61 -6.36 -3.78 -1.67
CA SER A 61 -6.37 -5.20 -1.35
C SER A 61 -5.03 -5.70 -0.80
N LEU A 62 -5.03 -6.85 -0.12
CA LEU A 62 -3.79 -7.48 0.34
C LEU A 62 -2.94 -7.95 -0.85
N ALA A 63 -3.57 -8.39 -1.94
CA ALA A 63 -2.89 -8.72 -3.18
C ALA A 63 -2.13 -7.52 -3.77
N ALA A 64 -2.73 -6.33 -3.79
CA ALA A 64 -2.06 -5.12 -4.26
C ALA A 64 -0.80 -4.81 -3.44
N ILE A 65 -0.88 -4.94 -2.11
CA ILE A 65 0.25 -4.68 -1.19
C ILE A 65 1.38 -5.67 -1.45
N ARG A 66 1.06 -6.96 -1.65
CA ARG A 66 2.07 -7.97 -1.98
C ARG A 66 2.81 -7.65 -3.27
N LEU A 67 2.08 -7.23 -4.31
CA LEU A 67 2.69 -6.85 -5.59
C LEU A 67 3.58 -5.61 -5.43
N ALA A 68 3.19 -4.63 -4.63
CA ALA A 68 4.04 -3.46 -4.36
C ALA A 68 5.39 -3.85 -3.73
N GLY A 69 5.38 -4.78 -2.77
CA GLY A 69 6.63 -5.31 -2.20
C GLY A 69 7.48 -6.06 -3.23
N GLN A 70 6.85 -6.84 -4.11
CA GLN A 70 7.55 -7.57 -5.19
C GLN A 70 8.16 -6.64 -6.24
N ASP A 71 7.47 -5.55 -6.54
CA ASP A 71 7.89 -4.54 -7.51
C ASP A 71 8.88 -3.52 -6.93
N GLY A 72 9.20 -3.64 -5.63
CA GLY A 72 10.28 -2.87 -5.03
C GLY A 72 9.88 -1.48 -4.53
N TYR A 73 8.61 -1.26 -4.23
CA TYR A 73 8.21 -0.01 -3.59
C TYR A 73 8.82 0.11 -2.18
N ASP A 74 9.10 1.34 -1.75
CA ASP A 74 9.55 1.60 -0.38
C ASP A 74 8.37 1.64 0.59
N MET A 75 7.21 2.04 0.09
CA MET A 75 5.99 2.25 0.87
C MET A 75 4.73 1.97 0.06
N VAL A 76 3.62 1.78 0.77
CA VAL A 76 2.26 1.85 0.21
C VAL A 76 1.47 2.98 0.87
N GLU A 77 0.64 3.65 0.10
CA GLU A 77 -0.40 4.54 0.61
C GLU A 77 -1.68 3.73 0.81
N LEU A 78 -2.36 3.86 1.93
CA LEU A 78 -3.59 3.14 2.25
C LEU A 78 -4.66 4.12 2.70
N ASP A 79 -5.78 4.12 1.98
CA ASP A 79 -6.97 4.87 2.36
C ASP A 79 -7.68 4.15 3.52
N ILE A 80 -7.93 4.86 4.62
CA ILE A 80 -8.62 4.31 5.79
C ILE A 80 -9.93 5.03 6.08
N GLN A 81 -10.94 4.24 6.43
CA GLN A 81 -12.27 4.70 6.80
C GLN A 81 -12.72 4.10 8.13
N ALA A 82 -13.50 4.88 8.89
CA ALA A 82 -14.13 4.44 10.12
C ALA A 82 -15.41 3.64 9.83
N THR A 83 -15.48 2.44 10.39
CA THR A 83 -16.69 1.62 10.43
C THR A 83 -17.67 2.13 11.48
N LYS A 84 -18.89 1.59 11.51
CA LYS A 84 -19.93 1.93 12.49
C LYS A 84 -19.47 1.69 13.94
N ASP A 85 -18.71 0.61 14.17
CA ASP A 85 -18.11 0.25 15.45
C ASP A 85 -16.77 0.97 15.71
N ASN A 86 -16.43 1.99 14.90
CA ASN A 86 -15.23 2.84 14.99
C ASN A 86 -13.91 2.06 14.87
N LEU A 87 -13.92 0.99 14.10
CA LEU A 87 -12.71 0.28 13.71
C LEU A 87 -12.27 0.76 12.33
N ALA A 88 -10.99 0.65 12.04
CA ALA A 88 -10.42 1.08 10.78
C ALA A 88 -10.40 -0.07 9.78
N VAL A 89 -10.88 0.20 8.57
CA VAL A 89 -10.75 -0.67 7.40
C VAL A 89 -10.03 0.05 6.28
N VAL A 90 -9.39 -0.72 5.40
CA VAL A 90 -8.62 -0.20 4.26
C VAL A 90 -9.51 -0.20 3.03
N PHE A 91 -10.02 0.97 2.65
CA PHE A 91 -10.94 1.14 1.54
C PHE A 91 -10.96 2.59 1.05
N HIS A 92 -10.77 2.80 -0.26
CA HIS A 92 -10.85 4.14 -0.87
C HIS A 92 -12.31 4.63 -0.91
N ASP A 93 -12.54 5.93 -1.15
CA ASP A 93 -13.85 6.59 -1.28
C ASP A 93 -14.73 6.09 -2.47
N ARG A 94 -14.46 4.89 -2.98
CA ARG A 94 -15.26 4.26 -4.04
C ARG A 94 -16.62 3.84 -3.48
N ASN A 95 -17.57 3.72 -4.39
CA ASN A 95 -18.92 3.30 -4.06
C ASN A 95 -18.92 1.82 -3.65
N LEU A 96 -19.30 1.50 -2.42
CA LEU A 96 -19.45 0.10 -1.96
C LEU A 96 -20.39 -0.72 -2.85
N GLU A 97 -21.35 -0.07 -3.52
CA GLU A 97 -22.27 -0.75 -4.43
C GLU A 97 -21.56 -1.20 -5.71
N GLU A 98 -20.60 -0.42 -6.19
CA GLU A 98 -19.81 -0.74 -7.38
C GLU A 98 -18.73 -1.76 -7.07
N ASP A 99 -18.03 -1.59 -5.94
CA ASP A 99 -16.87 -2.42 -5.63
C ASP A 99 -17.24 -3.71 -4.89
N ALA A 100 -18.28 -3.72 -4.05
CA ALA A 100 -18.67 -4.86 -3.22
C ALA A 100 -20.15 -5.29 -3.40
N GLY A 101 -20.92 -4.62 -4.25
CA GLY A 101 -22.33 -4.93 -4.46
C GLY A 101 -23.23 -4.60 -3.26
N LYS A 102 -22.78 -3.75 -2.34
CA LYS A 102 -23.51 -3.38 -1.11
C LYS A 102 -23.85 -1.90 -1.08
N LYS A 103 -25.09 -1.59 -0.71
CA LYS A 103 -25.56 -0.19 -0.61
C LYS A 103 -25.07 0.47 0.66
N GLY A 104 -24.94 1.79 0.66
CA GLY A 104 -24.56 2.56 1.86
C GLY A 104 -23.07 2.91 1.89
N ARG A 105 -22.62 3.39 3.05
CA ARG A 105 -21.25 3.83 3.32
C ARG A 105 -20.55 2.85 4.26
N VAL A 106 -19.23 2.91 4.32
CA VAL A 106 -18.43 2.13 5.28
C VAL A 106 -18.91 2.35 6.72
N SER A 107 -19.27 3.60 7.07
CA SER A 107 -19.78 3.98 8.38
C SER A 107 -21.16 3.40 8.74
N ASP A 108 -21.85 2.75 7.80
CA ASP A 108 -23.18 2.17 8.05
C ASP A 108 -23.10 0.71 8.56
N TYR A 109 -21.91 0.10 8.52
CA TYR A 109 -21.69 -1.32 8.81
C TYR A 109 -20.63 -1.54 9.90
N ASP A 110 -20.78 -2.63 10.65
CA ASP A 110 -19.74 -3.07 11.59
C ASP A 110 -18.59 -3.71 10.79
N ARG A 111 -17.36 -3.64 11.32
CA ARG A 111 -16.16 -4.16 10.62
C ARG A 111 -16.32 -5.61 10.20
N ASP A 112 -16.87 -6.44 11.07
CA ASP A 112 -17.02 -7.89 10.84
C ASP A 112 -17.93 -8.21 9.65
N GLU A 113 -18.84 -7.30 9.28
CA GLU A 113 -19.67 -7.44 8.08
C GLU A 113 -18.86 -7.09 6.81
N LEU A 114 -18.15 -5.95 6.85
CA LEU A 114 -17.41 -5.40 5.71
C LEU A 114 -16.32 -6.36 5.22
N ILE A 115 -15.57 -6.95 6.13
CA ILE A 115 -14.42 -7.83 5.81
C ILE A 115 -14.83 -9.17 5.21
N GLN A 116 -16.13 -9.45 5.08
CA GLN A 116 -16.64 -10.65 4.42
C GLN A 116 -16.92 -10.44 2.94
N TRP A 117 -17.01 -9.18 2.47
CA TRP A 117 -17.46 -8.90 1.13
C TRP A 117 -16.32 -8.97 0.11
N PRO A 118 -16.50 -9.73 -0.98
CA PRO A 118 -15.55 -9.75 -2.08
C PRO A 118 -15.56 -8.42 -2.84
N LEU A 119 -14.40 -8.03 -3.36
CA LEU A 119 -14.21 -6.82 -4.14
C LEU A 119 -14.09 -7.14 -5.63
N LEU A 120 -14.80 -6.37 -6.45
CA LEU A 120 -14.74 -6.38 -7.93
C LEU A 120 -14.92 -7.77 -8.56
N GLY A 121 -15.71 -8.65 -7.91
CA GLY A 121 -15.93 -10.02 -8.36
C GLY A 121 -14.70 -10.93 -8.21
N THR A 122 -13.72 -10.55 -7.41
CA THR A 122 -12.54 -11.33 -7.04
C THR A 122 -12.72 -12.00 -5.67
N GLU A 123 -11.74 -12.81 -5.24
CA GLU A 123 -11.70 -13.39 -3.88
C GLU A 123 -11.10 -12.43 -2.84
N GLU A 124 -10.50 -11.31 -3.27
CA GLU A 124 -9.99 -10.30 -2.34
C GLU A 124 -11.16 -9.61 -1.63
N LYS A 125 -10.95 -9.28 -0.36
CA LYS A 125 -11.95 -8.62 0.50
C LYS A 125 -11.39 -7.30 1.01
N ILE A 126 -12.27 -6.48 1.58
CA ILE A 126 -11.86 -5.27 2.32
C ILE A 126 -10.94 -5.70 3.48
N PRO A 127 -9.65 -5.28 3.51
CA PRO A 127 -8.77 -5.64 4.61
C PRO A 127 -9.11 -4.86 5.88
N THR A 128 -8.88 -5.48 7.04
CA THR A 128 -8.71 -4.69 8.26
C THR A 128 -7.39 -3.92 8.19
N LEU A 129 -7.30 -2.84 8.96
CA LEU A 129 -6.04 -2.11 9.10
C LEU A 129 -4.91 -3.04 9.62
N GLU A 130 -5.20 -3.89 10.60
CA GLU A 130 -4.23 -4.80 11.19
C GLU A 130 -3.68 -5.81 10.17
N GLN A 131 -4.53 -6.33 9.28
CA GLN A 131 -4.11 -7.23 8.20
C GLN A 131 -3.14 -6.53 7.25
N ALA A 132 -3.48 -5.31 6.81
CA ALA A 132 -2.65 -4.55 5.89
C ALA A 132 -1.31 -4.15 6.54
N LEU A 133 -1.31 -3.65 7.78
CA LEU A 133 -0.11 -3.26 8.50
C LEU A 133 0.79 -4.47 8.80
N SER A 134 0.22 -5.60 9.21
CA SER A 134 0.98 -6.83 9.45
C SER A 134 1.69 -7.30 8.19
N LEU A 135 0.99 -7.25 7.05
CA LEU A 135 1.58 -7.58 5.76
C LEU A 135 2.71 -6.60 5.38
N CYS A 136 2.49 -5.30 5.51
CA CYS A 136 3.51 -4.28 5.22
C CYS A 136 4.77 -4.52 6.08
N ARG A 137 4.59 -4.81 7.37
CA ARG A 137 5.68 -5.18 8.27
C ARG A 137 6.42 -6.43 7.82
N GLU A 138 5.69 -7.48 7.44
CA GLU A 138 6.26 -8.75 6.99
C GLU A 138 7.16 -8.58 5.76
N ILE A 139 6.76 -7.73 4.81
CA ILE A 139 7.44 -7.56 3.53
C ILE A 139 8.30 -6.28 3.44
N GLY A 140 8.50 -5.57 4.56
CA GLY A 140 9.41 -4.45 4.64
C GLY A 140 8.91 -3.14 4.00
N LEU A 141 7.59 -2.96 3.86
CA LEU A 141 6.99 -1.72 3.34
C LEU A 141 6.67 -0.73 4.47
N GLY A 142 7.07 0.53 4.27
CA GLY A 142 6.50 1.65 5.04
C GLY A 142 5.06 1.95 4.62
N VAL A 143 4.36 2.75 5.41
CA VAL A 143 2.93 3.03 5.20
C VAL A 143 2.65 4.53 5.21
N MET A 144 1.85 4.99 4.26
CA MET A 144 1.22 6.30 4.30
C MET A 144 -0.29 6.11 4.48
N LEU A 145 -0.84 6.49 5.63
CA LEU A 145 -2.28 6.37 5.88
C LEU A 145 -3.00 7.65 5.48
N ASP A 146 -3.94 7.57 4.52
CA ASP A 146 -4.85 8.66 4.18
C ASP A 146 -6.19 8.52 4.90
N PHE A 147 -6.47 9.45 5.81
CA PHE A 147 -7.73 9.51 6.54
C PHE A 147 -8.84 10.09 5.67
N LYS A 148 -9.70 9.20 5.16
CA LYS A 148 -10.84 9.57 4.31
C LYS A 148 -12.07 10.01 5.06
N THR A 149 -12.23 9.55 6.29
CA THR A 149 -13.34 9.90 7.18
C THR A 149 -12.85 10.53 8.45
N GLU A 150 -13.67 11.42 9.00
CA GLU A 150 -13.59 11.76 10.42
C GLU A 150 -14.20 10.61 11.22
N GLY A 151 -13.61 10.28 12.36
CA GLY A 151 -14.12 9.27 13.29
C GLY A 151 -14.19 9.78 14.72
N ALA A 152 -14.76 8.99 15.61
CA ALA A 152 -14.69 9.28 17.04
C ALA A 152 -13.30 8.96 17.62
N GLU A 153 -13.05 9.39 18.85
CA GLU A 153 -11.77 9.19 19.56
C GLU A 153 -11.28 7.73 19.56
N ASN A 154 -12.20 6.76 19.66
CA ASN A 154 -11.89 5.34 19.61
C ASN A 154 -11.37 4.88 18.24
N TYR A 155 -11.79 5.50 17.13
CA TYR A 155 -11.24 5.22 15.80
C TYR A 155 -9.77 5.63 15.71
N TYR A 156 -9.42 6.85 16.12
CA TYR A 156 -8.03 7.31 16.11
C TYR A 156 -7.14 6.50 17.05
N ARG A 157 -7.67 6.14 18.24
CA ARG A 157 -6.98 5.25 19.18
C ARG A 157 -6.72 3.87 18.58
N HIS A 158 -7.71 3.30 17.91
CA HIS A 158 -7.57 2.02 17.22
C HIS A 158 -6.48 2.09 16.13
N VAL A 159 -6.46 3.14 15.31
CA VAL A 159 -5.41 3.34 14.29
C VAL A 159 -4.02 3.45 14.94
N HIS A 160 -3.88 4.28 15.99
CA HIS A 160 -2.63 4.42 16.73
C HIS A 160 -2.13 3.09 17.30
N ASP A 161 -3.02 2.35 17.98
CA ASP A 161 -2.68 1.06 18.58
C ASP A 161 -2.29 0.03 17.51
N ALA A 162 -3.00 -0.02 16.37
CA ALA A 162 -2.65 -0.90 15.25
C ALA A 162 -1.25 -0.59 14.67
N ILE A 163 -0.88 0.68 14.50
CA ILE A 163 0.46 1.08 14.03
C ILE A 163 1.54 0.67 15.04
N ARG A 164 1.30 0.94 16.33
CA ARG A 164 2.23 0.59 17.41
C ARG A 164 2.43 -0.91 17.48
N ASP A 165 1.35 -1.68 17.48
CA ASP A 165 1.37 -3.14 17.66
C ASP A 165 1.98 -3.85 16.44
N ALA A 166 1.85 -3.29 15.23
CA ALA A 166 2.59 -3.73 14.03
C ALA A 166 4.07 -3.31 14.04
N GLY A 167 4.51 -2.47 14.99
CA GLY A 167 5.88 -1.98 15.09
C GLY A 167 6.27 -0.98 13.99
N LEU A 168 5.30 -0.30 13.37
CA LEU A 168 5.51 0.59 12.22
C LEU A 168 5.57 2.09 12.60
N HIS A 169 5.72 2.42 13.88
CA HIS A 169 5.72 3.81 14.39
C HIS A 169 6.75 4.74 13.72
N GLU A 170 7.93 4.23 13.34
CA GLU A 170 8.96 4.99 12.61
C GLU A 170 8.82 4.93 11.08
N SER A 171 7.91 4.10 10.58
CA SER A 171 7.74 3.76 9.16
C SER A 171 6.37 4.17 8.62
N THR A 172 5.59 4.89 9.42
CA THR A 172 4.26 5.36 9.07
C THR A 172 4.21 6.87 9.04
N ILE A 173 3.62 7.42 7.99
CA ILE A 173 3.16 8.82 7.95
C ILE A 173 1.65 8.84 7.76
N THR A 174 1.02 9.88 8.27
CA THR A 174 -0.42 10.10 8.12
C THR A 174 -0.66 11.34 7.30
N ILE A 175 -1.56 11.26 6.32
CA ILE A 175 -2.05 12.39 5.56
C ILE A 175 -3.56 12.50 5.71
N THR A 176 -4.08 13.70 5.50
CA THR A 176 -5.51 13.90 5.40
C THR A 176 -5.78 15.08 4.50
N SER A 177 -6.77 14.96 3.63
CA SER A 177 -7.30 16.07 2.83
C SER A 177 -8.36 16.88 3.58
N ARG A 178 -8.85 16.39 4.73
CA ARG A 178 -9.89 17.06 5.52
C ARG A 178 -9.28 18.07 6.49
N LYS A 179 -9.69 19.33 6.33
CA LYS A 179 -9.20 20.45 7.14
C LYS A 179 -9.47 20.24 8.65
N ALA A 180 -10.62 19.64 9.00
CA ALA A 180 -11.03 19.44 10.39
C ALA A 180 -10.15 18.46 11.19
N ILE A 181 -9.35 17.62 10.52
CA ILE A 181 -8.44 16.65 11.16
C ILE A 181 -7.03 17.26 11.35
N ARG A 182 -6.75 18.43 10.75
CA ARG A 182 -5.42 19.07 10.77
C ARG A 182 -5.22 20.07 11.92
N GLU A 183 -6.26 20.36 12.70
CA GLU A 183 -6.26 21.30 13.83
C GLU A 183 -6.29 20.54 15.16
#